data_AF-A0A6J4KRV5-F1
#
_entry.id   AF-A0A6J4KRV5-F1
#
_cell.length_a   1.000
_cell.length_b   1.000
_cell.length_c   1.000
_cell.angle_alpha   90.00
_cell.angle_beta   90.00
_cell.angle_gamma   90.00
#
_symmetry.space_group_name_H-M   'P 1'
#
loop_
_entity.id
_entity.type
_entity.pdbx_description
1 polymer ?
#
loop_
_entity_poly.entity_id
_entity_poly.type
_entity_poly.pdbx_seq_one_letter_code
_entity_poly.pdbx_strand_id
1 'polypeptide(L)' 'MQITRNSIETTAGPSEWFTGSVYIDTVATPSGPSRLTASSVHFTPG' A
#
# COMPACT_ATOMS: atom_id res chain seq x y z
N MET A 1 -12.34 -0.06 18.60
CA MET A 1 -11.71 -1.03 17.68
C MET A 1 -12.00 -0.59 16.25
N GLN A 2 -10.98 -0.50 15.39
CA GLN A 2 -11.10 -0.19 13.96
C GLN A 2 -10.78 -1.45 13.16
N ILE A 3 -11.56 -1.74 12.12
CA ILE A 3 -11.32 -2.86 11.21
C ILE A 3 -11.29 -2.30 9.79
N THR A 4 -10.14 -2.40 9.12
CA THR A 4 -10.04 -2.10 7.68
C THR A 4 -10.58 -3.31 6.92
N ARG A 5 -11.70 -3.13 6.22
CA ARG A 5 -12.29 -4.18 5.37
C ARG A 5 -11.67 -4.13 3.98
N ASN A 6 -11.92 -5.17 3.18
CA ASN A 6 -11.43 -5.29 1.81
C ASN A 6 -12.15 -4.30 0.85
N SER A 7 -11.89 -3.02 1.06
CA SER A 7 -12.30 -1.88 0.23
C SER A 7 -11.12 -0.92 0.07
N ILE A 8 -9.91 -1.45 0.18
CA ILE A 8 -8.67 -0.68 0.12
C ILE A 8 -8.49 -0.26 -1.34
N GLU A 9 -8.24 1.03 -1.56
CA GLU A 9 -8.01 1.56 -2.90
C GLU A 9 -6.60 1.18 -3.36
N THR A 10 -6.54 0.54 -4.53
CA THR A 10 -5.29 0.21 -5.21
C THR A 10 -4.78 1.41 -5.97
N THR A 11 -3.51 1.77 -5.75
CA THR A 11 -2.86 2.91 -6.40
C THR A 11 -1.66 2.47 -7.23
N ALA A 12 -1.36 3.17 -8.32
CA ALA A 12 -0.15 2.90 -9.09
C ALA A 12 1.09 3.40 -8.34
N GLY A 13 2.13 2.57 -8.29
CA GLY A 13 3.42 2.92 -7.70
C GLY A 13 4.12 4.02 -8.53
N PRO A 14 4.76 5.02 -7.89
CA PRO A 14 5.51 6.05 -8.61
C PRO A 14 6.62 5.44 -9.48
N SER A 15 6.73 5.90 -10.73
CA SER A 15 7.76 5.42 -11.67
C SER A 15 9.18 5.77 -11.27
N GLU A 16 9.34 6.73 -10.34
CA GLU A 16 10.62 7.06 -9.72
C GLU A 16 11.08 6.03 -8.67
N TRP A 17 10.16 5.19 -8.17
CA TRP A 17 10.47 4.17 -7.15
C TRP A 17 10.57 2.77 -7.75
N PHE A 18 9.92 2.52 -8.89
CA PHE A 18 9.81 1.20 -9.48
C PHE A 18 10.08 1.19 -10.98
N THR A 19 10.69 0.10 -11.45
CA THR A 19 10.75 -0.26 -12.87
C THR A 19 9.59 -1.19 -13.20
N GLY A 20 8.81 -0.86 -14.23
CA GLY A 20 7.64 -1.63 -14.65
C GLY A 20 6.34 -1.18 -13.97
N SER A 21 5.25 -1.93 -14.19
CA SER A 21 3.97 -1.61 -13.58
C SER A 21 3.89 -2.21 -12.17
N VAL A 22 3.72 -1.35 -11.17
CA VAL A 22 3.60 -1.73 -9.75
C VAL A 22 2.34 -1.12 -9.18
N TYR A 23 1.63 -1.87 -8.36
CA TYR A 23 0.43 -1.43 -7.64
C TYR A 23 0.63 -1.55 -6.13
N ILE A 24 0.07 -0.62 -5.37
CA ILE A 24 0.23 -0.51 -3.92
C ILE A 24 -1.16 -0.36 -3.28
N ASP A 25 -1.43 -1.22 -2.30
CA ASP A 25 -2.60 -1.15 -1.43
C ASP A 25 -2.16 -0.75 -0.02
N THR A 26 -2.66 0.37 0.51
CA THR A 26 -2.32 0.82 1.87
C THR A 26 -3.14 0.06 2.91
N VAL A 27 -2.51 -0.88 3.63
CA VAL A 27 -3.19 -1.77 4.60
C VAL A 27 -3.39 -1.07 5.94
N ALA A 28 -2.39 -0.32 6.41
CA ALA A 28 -2.46 0.41 7.67
C ALA A 28 -1.61 1.70 7.65
N THR A 29 -2.20 2.78 8.13
CA THR A 29 -1.52 4.04 8.44
C THR A 29 -1.27 4.17 9.95
N PRO A 30 -0.29 4.97 10.39
CA PRO A 30 0.03 5.09 11.80
C PRO A 30 -1.15 5.72 12.56
N SER A 31 -1.41 5.23 13.77
CA SER A 31 -2.44 5.77 14.65
C SER A 31 -1.90 5.98 16.07
N GLY A 32 -2.36 7.06 16.72
CA GLY A 32 -1.89 7.45 18.05
C GLY A 32 -0.37 7.67 18.09
N PRO A 33 0.36 7.13 19.10
CA PRO A 33 1.80 7.27 19.20
C PRO A 33 2.59 6.34 18.26
N SER A 34 1.91 5.42 17.55
CA SER A 34 2.57 4.48 16.64
C SER A 34 3.18 5.19 15.45
N ARG A 35 4.29 4.62 14.94
CA ARG A 35 4.94 5.01 13.68
C ARG A 35 4.82 3.94 12.59
N LEU A 36 4.20 2.80 12.90
CA LEU A 36 4.14 1.66 12.00
C LEU A 36 3.18 1.95 10.83
N THR A 37 3.64 1.58 9.64
CA THR A 37 2.85 1.56 8.39
C THR A 37 2.88 0.15 7.83
N ALA A 38 1.88 -0.20 7.02
CA ALA A 38 1.88 -1.45 6.26
C ALA A 38 1.20 -1.25 4.92
N SER A 39 1.83 -1.77 3.86
CA SER A 39 1.30 -1.75 2.49
C SER A 39 1.53 -3.11 1.83
N SER A 40 0.56 -3.55 1.01
CA SER A 40 0.73 -4.68 0.09
C SER A 40 1.21 -4.14 -1.26
N VAL A 41 2.26 -4.72 -1.83
CA VAL A 41 2.84 -4.26 -3.10
C VAL A 41 2.83 -5.40 -4.11
N HIS A 42 2.28 -5.12 -5.29
CA HIS A 42 1.98 -6.08 -6.34
C HIS A 42 2.80 -5.71 -7.58
N PHE A 43 3.71 -6.58 -7.99
CA PHE A 43 4.56 -6.39 -9.16
C PHE A 43 3.99 -7.17 -10.34
N THR A 44 3.79 -6.51 -11.49
CA THR A 44 3.47 -7.24 -12.72
C THR A 44 4.69 -8.03 -13.21
N PRO A 45 4.51 -9.13 -13.95
CA PRO A 45 5.62 -9.79 -14.64
C PRO A 45 6.41 -8.77 -15.49
N GLY A 46 7.75 -8.90 -15.47
CA GLY A 46 8.69 -8.02 -16.15
C GLY A 46 9.17 -8.57 -17.48
#